data_AF-A0A183P8Z4-F1
#
_entry.id   AF-A0A183P8Z4-F1
#
_cell.length_a   1.000
_cell.length_b   1.000
_cell.length_c   1.000
_cell.angle_alpha   90.00
_cell.angle_beta   90.00
_cell.angle_gamma   90.00
#
_symmetry.space_group_name_H-M   'P 1'
#
loop_
_entity.id
_entity.type
_entity.pdbx_description
1 polymer ?
#
loop_
_entity_poly.entity_id
_entity_poly.type
_entity_poly.pdbx_seq_one_letter_code
_entity_poly.pdbx_strand_id
1 'polypeptide(L)'
;VPFFCGQAAYCRIPGNPVAVETAKRRVIEDYLIVGLTEEFDKFVDLLEILLPSFFTGAHNLISRSKDKWHLRRTNYKLPISKATTKIYQDNPIWQAEQEFYNFVRTEFHTILNAIQGQFSHQPLSKFSALYKEKINFDKIRPKFGA
;
A
#
# COMPACT_ATOMS: atom_id res chain seq x y z
N VAL A 1 10.05 -10.24 -0.32
CA VAL A 1 11.03 -9.49 0.52
C VAL A 1 12.17 -8.83 -0.27
N PRO A 2 12.92 -9.53 -1.17
CA PRO A 2 14.14 -8.97 -1.77
C PRO A 2 13.96 -7.66 -2.54
N PHE A 3 12.83 -7.52 -3.25
CA PHE A 3 12.48 -6.32 -4.02
C PHE A 3 12.43 -5.04 -3.18
N PHE A 4 11.96 -5.16 -1.93
CA PHE A 4 11.92 -4.03 -1.00
C PHE A 4 13.22 -3.91 -0.21
N CYS A 5 13.91 -5.02 0.11
CA CYS A 5 15.19 -5.00 0.81
C CYS A 5 16.30 -4.29 0.01
N GLY A 6 16.30 -4.45 -1.32
CA GLY A 6 17.22 -3.80 -2.25
C GLY A 6 18.33 -4.71 -2.78
N GLN A 7 19.47 -4.12 -3.13
CA GLN A 7 20.55 -4.81 -3.87
C GLN A 7 21.66 -5.40 -3.00
N ALA A 8 21.56 -5.30 -1.68
CA ALA A 8 22.57 -5.88 -0.80
C ALA A 8 22.62 -7.40 -0.93
N ALA A 9 23.81 -8.00 -0.79
CA ALA A 9 24.00 -9.44 -0.98
C ALA A 9 23.09 -10.28 -0.07
N TYR A 10 22.89 -9.84 1.17
CA TYR A 10 22.05 -10.53 2.15
C TYR A 10 20.54 -10.50 1.78
N CYS A 11 20.09 -9.54 0.97
CA CYS A 11 18.70 -9.48 0.49
C CYS A 11 18.36 -10.63 -0.46
N ARG A 12 19.37 -11.25 -1.08
CA ARG A 12 19.19 -12.37 -2.02
C ARG A 12 19.17 -13.73 -1.32
N ILE A 13 19.44 -13.78 -0.02
CA ILE A 13 19.41 -15.01 0.77
C ILE A 13 17.95 -15.32 1.13
N PRO A 14 17.36 -16.43 0.66
CA PRO A 14 15.96 -16.76 0.96
C PRO A 14 15.73 -16.96 2.45
N GLY A 15 14.64 -16.42 2.98
CA GLY A 15 14.28 -16.57 4.40
C GLY A 15 15.19 -15.82 5.38
N ASN A 16 16.05 -14.91 4.91
CA ASN A 16 16.94 -14.15 5.78
C ASN A 16 16.15 -13.12 6.63
N PRO A 17 16.14 -13.23 7.97
CA PRO A 17 15.38 -12.31 8.82
C PRO A 17 15.88 -10.86 8.73
N VAL A 18 17.18 -10.64 8.51
CA VAL A 18 17.74 -9.29 8.33
C VAL A 18 17.20 -8.63 7.06
N ALA A 19 16.93 -9.43 6.02
CA ALA A 19 16.35 -8.94 4.79
C ALA A 19 14.87 -8.52 4.99
N VAL A 20 14.12 -9.26 5.81
CA VAL A 20 12.73 -8.94 6.17
C VAL A 20 12.68 -7.60 6.91
N GLU A 21 13.49 -7.42 7.96
CA GLU A 21 13.51 -6.18 8.73
C GLU A 21 13.94 -4.98 7.89
N THR A 22 14.94 -5.17 7.03
CA THR A 22 15.36 -4.12 6.08
C THR A 22 14.22 -3.75 5.13
N ALA A 23 13.52 -4.74 4.58
CA ALA A 23 12.39 -4.50 3.70
C ALA A 23 11.27 -3.73 4.41
N LYS A 24 10.91 -4.11 5.65
CA LYS A 24 9.90 -3.40 6.45
C LYS A 24 10.28 -1.94 6.68
N ARG A 25 11.53 -1.70 7.10
CA ARG A 25 12.06 -0.35 7.32
C ARG A 25 11.97 0.51 6.05
N ARG A 26 12.38 -0.04 4.91
CA ARG A 26 12.32 0.67 3.62
C ARG A 26 10.89 0.96 3.18
N VAL A 27 9.94 0.07 3.43
CA VAL A 27 8.51 0.35 3.15
C VAL A 27 8.04 1.61 3.87
N ILE A 28 8.49 1.85 5.09
CA ILE A 28 8.13 3.06 5.87
C ILE A 28 8.92 4.28 5.40
N GLU A 29 10.24 4.13 5.19
CA GLU A 29 11.15 5.26 4.98
C GLU A 29 11.24 5.73 3.52
N ASP A 30 11.22 4.79 2.57
CA ASP A 30 11.60 5.04 1.17
C ASP A 30 10.38 5.05 0.21
N TYR A 31 9.24 4.50 0.62
CA TYR A 31 8.05 4.38 -0.23
C TYR A 31 6.94 5.32 0.24
N LEU A 32 6.33 6.06 -0.69
CA LEU A 32 5.16 6.91 -0.39
C LEU A 32 3.99 6.08 0.15
N ILE A 33 3.68 4.98 -0.54
CA ILE A 33 2.64 4.02 -0.16
C ILE A 33 2.88 2.70 -0.91
N VAL A 34 2.56 1.58 -0.25
CA VAL A 34 2.58 0.24 -0.86
C VAL A 34 1.17 -0.35 -0.75
N GLY A 35 0.59 -0.71 -1.90
CA GLY A 35 -0.76 -1.27 -2.00
C GLY A 35 -0.81 -2.80 -2.02
N LEU A 36 -2.04 -3.31 -1.97
CA LEU A 36 -2.34 -4.75 -2.09
C LEU A 36 -3.01 -5.03 -3.43
N THR A 37 -2.74 -6.21 -4.01
CA THR A 37 -3.31 -6.57 -5.31
C THR A 37 -4.80 -6.90 -5.18
N GLU A 38 -5.21 -7.43 -4.04
CA GLU A 38 -6.57 -7.79 -3.68
C GLU A 38 -7.47 -6.56 -3.46
N GLU A 39 -6.87 -5.41 -3.16
CA GLU A 39 -7.54 -4.13 -2.84
C GLU A 39 -7.00 -3.00 -3.73
N PHE A 40 -6.79 -3.32 -5.01
CA PHE A 40 -6.19 -2.43 -6.00
C PHE A 40 -7.00 -1.14 -6.24
N ASP A 41 -8.32 -1.23 -6.17
CA ASP A 41 -9.24 -0.10 -6.22
C ASP A 41 -8.93 0.93 -5.12
N LYS A 42 -8.82 0.46 -3.87
CA LYS A 42 -8.50 1.31 -2.71
C LYS A 42 -7.11 1.92 -2.82
N PHE A 43 -6.16 1.18 -3.37
CA PHE A 43 -4.80 1.67 -3.60
C PHE A 43 -4.80 2.84 -4.61
N VAL A 44 -5.53 2.72 -5.70
CA VAL A 44 -5.62 3.80 -6.70
C VAL A 44 -6.34 5.03 -6.13
N ASP A 45 -7.37 4.82 -5.33
CA ASP A 45 -8.07 5.93 -4.66
C ASP A 45 -7.11 6.71 -3.74
N LEU A 46 -6.25 6.01 -3.00
CA LEU A 46 -5.22 6.64 -2.19
C LEU A 46 -4.19 7.39 -3.04
N LEU A 47 -3.78 6.86 -4.18
CA LEU A 47 -2.88 7.55 -5.10
C LEU A 47 -3.52 8.82 -5.70
N GLU A 48 -4.82 8.80 -6.01
CA GLU A 48 -5.55 9.99 -6.47
C GLU A 48 -5.60 11.09 -5.42
N ILE A 49 -5.66 10.73 -4.13
CA ILE A 49 -5.62 11.68 -3.01
C ILE A 49 -4.20 12.20 -2.76
N LEU A 50 -3.20 11.31 -2.73
CA LEU A 50 -1.82 11.64 -2.37
C LEU A 50 -1.06 12.34 -3.51
N LEU A 51 -1.36 11.99 -4.76
CA LEU A 51 -0.67 12.46 -5.96
C LEU A 51 -1.68 12.91 -7.04
N PRO A 52 -2.54 13.92 -6.76
CA PRO A 52 -3.61 14.32 -7.67
C PRO A 52 -3.07 14.79 -9.03
N SER A 53 -1.88 15.39 -9.09
CA SER A 53 -1.27 15.81 -10.36
C SER A 53 -1.07 14.68 -11.36
N PHE A 54 -0.92 13.44 -10.88
CA PHE A 54 -0.73 12.25 -11.72
C PHE A 54 -1.99 11.40 -11.84
N PHE A 55 -2.77 11.29 -10.76
CA PHE A 55 -3.83 10.30 -10.64
C PHE A 55 -5.25 10.88 -10.63
N THR A 56 -5.43 12.17 -10.91
CA THR A 56 -6.79 12.76 -11.02
C THR A 56 -7.64 11.99 -12.04
N GLY A 57 -8.81 11.53 -11.61
CA GLY A 57 -9.76 10.77 -12.41
C GLY A 57 -9.47 9.27 -12.51
N ALA A 58 -8.44 8.76 -11.83
CA ALA A 58 -8.07 7.35 -11.86
C ALA A 58 -9.16 6.45 -11.24
N HIS A 59 -9.78 6.87 -10.13
CA HIS A 59 -10.92 6.16 -9.55
C HIS A 59 -12.06 6.00 -10.55
N ASN A 60 -12.40 7.07 -11.27
CA ASN A 60 -13.47 7.07 -12.27
C ASN A 60 -13.14 6.14 -13.45
N LEU A 61 -11.86 6.08 -13.84
CA LEU A 61 -11.41 5.19 -14.91
C LEU A 61 -11.56 3.72 -14.50
N ILE A 62 -11.13 3.37 -13.28
CA ILE A 62 -11.19 1.98 -12.78
C ILE A 62 -12.63 1.55 -12.55
N SER A 63 -13.45 2.37 -11.88
CA SER A 63 -14.84 2.05 -11.54
C SER A 63 -15.75 1.86 -12.75
N ARG A 64 -15.53 2.62 -13.83
CA ARG A 64 -16.29 2.46 -15.09
C ARG A 64 -15.86 1.23 -15.87
N SER A 65 -14.68 0.70 -15.60
CA SER A 65 -14.12 -0.43 -16.30
C SER A 65 -14.43 -1.74 -15.57
N LYS A 66 -15.58 -2.37 -15.89
CA LYS A 66 -16.00 -3.62 -15.24
C LYS A 66 -14.92 -4.73 -15.25
N ASP A 67 -14.00 -4.75 -16.23
CA ASP A 67 -12.95 -5.78 -16.33
C ASP A 67 -11.61 -5.29 -16.91
N LYS A 68 -11.40 -3.99 -17.16
CA LYS A 68 -10.23 -3.57 -17.96
C LYS A 68 -8.92 -3.46 -17.19
N TRP A 69 -8.92 -3.44 -15.87
CA TRP A 69 -7.67 -3.42 -15.09
C TRP A 69 -7.12 -4.83 -14.81
N HIS A 70 -7.93 -5.88 -14.99
CA HIS A 70 -7.48 -7.27 -14.96
C HIS A 70 -6.92 -7.74 -16.32
N LEU A 71 -6.01 -6.96 -16.92
CA LEU A 71 -5.55 -7.19 -18.30
C LEU A 71 -4.89 -8.56 -18.51
N ARG A 72 -4.22 -9.09 -17.47
CA ARG A 72 -3.36 -10.28 -17.57
C ARG A 72 -3.82 -11.37 -16.61
N ARG A 73 -5.01 -11.91 -16.85
CA ARG A 73 -5.50 -13.10 -16.12
C ARG A 73 -4.79 -14.36 -16.61
N THR A 74 -4.36 -15.20 -15.69
CA THR A 74 -3.89 -16.56 -16.03
C THR A 74 -5.10 -17.41 -16.40
N ASN A 75 -5.15 -17.91 -17.63
CA ASN A 75 -6.33 -18.62 -18.17
C ASN A 75 -6.69 -19.88 -17.38
N TYR A 76 -5.69 -20.59 -16.85
CA TYR A 76 -5.90 -21.83 -16.12
C TYR A 76 -5.16 -21.79 -14.79
N LYS A 77 -5.92 -21.81 -13.69
CA LYS A 77 -5.40 -21.83 -12.32
C LYS A 77 -6.03 -22.99 -11.56
N LEU A 78 -5.22 -23.96 -11.17
CA LEU A 78 -5.64 -25.04 -10.30
C LEU A 78 -5.62 -24.56 -8.85
N PRO A 79 -6.67 -24.82 -8.05
CA PRO A 79 -6.63 -24.55 -6.62
C PRO A 79 -5.59 -25.45 -5.96
N ILE A 80 -4.81 -24.88 -5.04
CA ILE A 80 -3.79 -25.62 -4.30
C ILE A 80 -4.47 -26.48 -3.24
N SER A 81 -4.05 -27.74 -3.10
CA SER A 81 -4.58 -28.65 -2.09
C SER A 81 -4.22 -28.19 -0.67
N LYS A 82 -5.07 -28.46 0.33
CA LYS A 82 -4.78 -28.10 1.73
C LYS A 82 -3.48 -28.73 2.26
N ALA A 83 -3.18 -29.97 1.85
CA ALA A 83 -1.94 -30.65 2.21
C ALA A 83 -0.72 -29.92 1.65
N THR A 84 -0.78 -29.50 0.38
CA THR A 84 0.26 -28.70 -0.26
C THR A 84 0.44 -27.34 0.43
N THR A 85 -0.66 -26.65 0.76
CA THR A 85 -0.58 -25.37 1.49
C THR A 85 0.13 -25.52 2.83
N LYS A 86 -0.13 -26.61 3.56
CA LYS A 86 0.53 -26.86 4.84
C LYS A 86 2.05 -27.04 4.70
N ILE A 87 2.50 -27.75 3.67
CA ILE A 87 3.94 -27.91 3.37
C ILE A 87 4.62 -26.54 3.17
N TYR A 88 3.96 -25.61 2.47
CA TYR A 88 4.49 -24.25 2.33
C TYR A 88 4.46 -23.48 3.65
N GLN A 89 3.39 -23.60 4.43
CA GLN A 89 3.26 -22.90 5.72
C GLN A 89 4.33 -23.31 6.74
N ASP A 90 4.77 -24.56 6.68
CA ASP A 90 5.84 -25.09 7.53
C ASP A 90 7.25 -24.62 7.06
N ASN A 91 7.37 -24.02 5.87
CA ASN A 91 8.64 -23.56 5.32
C ASN A 91 9.03 -22.17 5.89
N PRO A 92 10.24 -22.00 6.45
CA PRO A 92 10.69 -20.71 7.01
C PRO A 92 10.74 -19.57 5.97
N ILE A 93 11.00 -19.88 4.70
CA ILE A 93 11.01 -18.88 3.62
C ILE A 93 9.61 -18.31 3.40
N TRP A 94 8.59 -19.19 3.41
CA TRP A 94 7.20 -18.77 3.28
C TRP A 94 6.78 -17.92 4.48
N GLN A 95 7.19 -18.31 5.69
CA GLN A 95 6.89 -17.56 6.91
C GLN A 95 7.47 -16.14 6.86
N ALA A 96 8.72 -15.99 6.40
CA ALA A 96 9.37 -14.69 6.22
C ALA A 96 8.65 -13.80 5.18
N GLU A 97 8.23 -14.38 4.05
CA GLU A 97 7.46 -13.64 3.03
C GLU A 97 6.05 -13.27 3.53
N GLN A 98 5.39 -14.18 4.25
CA GLN A 98 4.06 -13.95 4.81
C GLN A 98 4.07 -12.89 5.92
N GLU A 99 5.11 -12.89 6.75
CA GLU A 99 5.36 -11.86 7.76
C GLU A 99 5.47 -10.48 7.12
N PHE A 100 6.29 -10.36 6.07
CA PHE A 100 6.44 -9.10 5.33
C PHE A 100 5.13 -8.66 4.68
N TYR A 101 4.39 -9.58 4.05
CA TYR A 101 3.08 -9.28 3.47
C TYR A 101 2.09 -8.76 4.52
N ASN A 102 2.00 -9.42 5.68
CA ASN A 102 1.11 -9.01 6.76
C ASN A 102 1.47 -7.63 7.31
N PHE A 103 2.77 -7.34 7.42
CA PHE A 103 3.25 -6.01 7.78
C PHE A 103 2.77 -4.95 6.79
N VAL A 104 3.04 -5.13 5.48
CA VAL A 104 2.61 -4.20 4.44
C VAL A 104 1.09 -4.01 4.44
N ARG A 105 0.33 -5.09 4.64
CA ARG A 105 -1.12 -5.05 4.74
C ARG A 105 -1.59 -4.18 5.92
N THR A 106 -0.99 -4.34 7.09
CA THR A 106 -1.32 -3.53 8.26
C THR A 106 -0.99 -2.06 8.03
N GLU A 107 0.17 -1.74 7.45
CA GLU A 107 0.54 -0.36 7.12
C GLU A 107 -0.44 0.27 6.12
N PHE A 108 -0.76 -0.45 5.05
CA PHE A 108 -1.71 0.00 4.03
C PHE A 108 -3.10 0.30 4.63
N HIS A 109 -3.62 -0.60 5.47
CA HIS A 109 -4.91 -0.41 6.15
C HIS A 109 -4.86 0.72 7.17
N THR A 110 -3.73 0.93 7.84
CA THR A 110 -3.56 2.02 8.80
C THR A 110 -3.68 3.37 8.10
N ILE A 111 -3.00 3.54 6.96
CA ILE A 111 -3.10 4.76 6.13
C ILE A 111 -4.52 4.94 5.59
N LEU A 112 -5.11 3.87 5.05
CA LEU A 112 -6.48 3.90 4.51
C LEU A 112 -7.49 4.33 5.58
N ASN A 113 -7.43 3.74 6.77
CA ASN A 113 -8.32 4.06 7.89
C ASN A 113 -8.08 5.47 8.42
N ALA A 114 -6.82 5.93 8.47
CA ALA A 114 -6.50 7.30 8.88
C ALA A 114 -7.13 8.33 7.93
N ILE A 115 -7.16 8.05 6.63
CA ILE A 115 -7.78 8.91 5.62
C ILE A 115 -9.31 8.79 5.68
N GLN A 116 -9.87 7.58 5.79
CA GLN A 116 -11.32 7.37 5.86
C GLN A 116 -11.95 7.90 7.15
N GLY A 117 -11.31 7.68 8.30
CA GLY A 117 -11.78 8.11 9.62
C GLY A 117 -11.83 9.63 9.78
N GLN A 118 -11.10 10.37 8.95
CA GLN A 118 -11.18 11.83 8.90
C GLN A 118 -12.46 12.36 8.23
N PHE A 119 -13.22 11.51 7.52
CA PHE A 119 -14.31 11.94 6.64
C PHE A 119 -15.44 10.89 6.53
N SER A 120 -15.94 10.41 7.66
CA SER A 120 -16.95 9.34 7.83
C SER A 120 -18.29 9.49 7.08
N HIS A 121 -18.47 10.50 6.23
CA HIS A 121 -19.72 10.79 5.55
C HIS A 121 -19.62 10.94 4.01
N GLN A 122 -18.46 10.74 3.37
CA GLN A 122 -18.35 10.83 1.90
C GLN A 122 -17.52 9.71 1.25
N PRO A 123 -17.88 9.29 0.02
CA PRO A 123 -17.11 8.30 -0.74
C PRO A 123 -15.73 8.82 -1.15
N LEU A 124 -14.73 7.92 -1.27
CA LEU A 124 -13.33 8.26 -1.58
C LEU A 124 -13.15 9.15 -2.81
N SER A 125 -14.04 9.00 -3.79
CA SER A 125 -14.09 9.78 -5.03
C SER A 125 -14.30 11.28 -4.86
N LYS A 126 -14.75 11.76 -3.68
CA LYS A 126 -14.87 13.20 -3.38
C LYS A 126 -13.71 13.76 -2.56
N PHE A 127 -12.73 12.93 -2.15
CA PHE A 127 -11.64 13.36 -1.27
C PHE A 127 -10.56 14.18 -1.95
N SER A 128 -10.32 14.03 -3.25
CA SER A 128 -9.32 14.83 -3.98
C SER A 128 -9.60 16.34 -3.91
N ALA A 129 -10.86 16.74 -3.75
CA ALA A 129 -11.27 18.13 -3.54
C ALA A 129 -11.32 18.57 -2.05
N LEU A 130 -11.28 17.61 -1.12
CA LEU A 130 -11.47 17.84 0.33
C LEU A 130 -10.18 17.78 1.15
N TYR A 131 -9.03 17.49 0.54
CA TYR A 131 -7.72 17.63 1.17
C TYR A 131 -7.36 19.13 1.33
N LYS A 132 -8.26 19.89 1.97
CA LYS A 132 -7.96 21.20 2.54
C LYS A 132 -7.28 20.95 3.89
N GLU A 133 -6.11 21.54 4.03
CA GLU A 133 -5.21 21.39 5.18
C GLU A 133 -5.97 21.48 6.51
N LYS A 134 -5.91 20.41 7.31
CA LYS A 134 -6.27 20.45 8.75
C LYS A 134 -5.17 21.05 9.61
N ILE A 135 -4.04 21.43 9.01
CA ILE A 135 -2.91 22.03 9.71
C ILE A 135 -3.11 23.54 9.64
N ASN A 136 -3.66 24.11 10.70
CA ASN A 136 -3.65 25.55 10.89
C ASN A 136 -2.35 25.95 11.58
N PHE A 137 -1.53 26.77 10.90
CA PHE A 137 -0.31 27.32 11.48
C PHE A 137 -0.65 28.51 12.36
N ASP A 138 -0.92 28.25 13.64
CA ASP A 138 -1.16 29.31 14.63
C ASP A 138 0.14 29.81 15.25
N LYS A 139 0.14 31.09 15.67
CA LYS A 139 1.25 31.76 16.38
C LYS A 139 2.57 31.83 15.59
N ILE A 140 2.47 32.00 14.27
CA ILE A 140 3.60 32.40 13.42
C ILE A 140 4.14 33.74 13.95
N ARG A 141 5.37 33.74 14.46
CA ARG A 141 6.06 34.92 15.03
C ARG A 141 7.37 35.18 14.26
N PRO A 142 7.90 36.43 14.30
CA PRO A 142 7.40 37.58 15.05
C PRO A 142 6.70 38.58 14.13
N LYS A 143 5.54 39.08 14.56
CA LYS A 143 4.89 40.22 13.91
C LYS A 143 5.69 41.49 14.25
N PHE A 144 6.61 41.87 13.37
CA PHE A 144 7.32 43.16 13.44
C PHE A 144 6.67 44.15 12.48
N GLY A 145 6.23 45.30 13.02
CA GLY A 145 5.82 46.49 12.26
C GLY A 145 4.33 46.54 11.90
N ALA A 146 3.60 47.46 12.55
CA ALA A 146 2.38 48.09 12.04
C ALA A 146 2.78 49.32 11.22
#